data_AF-A0A970ZIW4-F1
#
_entry.id   AF-A0A970ZIW4-F1
#
_cell.length_a   1.000
_cell.length_b   1.000
_cell.length_c   1.000
_cell.angle_alpha   90.00
_cell.angle_beta   90.00
_cell.angle_gamma   90.00
#
_symmetry.space_group_name_H-M   'P 1'
#
loop_
_entity.id
_entity.type
_entity.pdbx_description
1 polymer ?
#
loop_
_entity_poly.entity_id
_entity_poly.type
_entity_poly.pdbx_seq_one_letter_code
_entity_poly.pdbx_strand_id
1 'polypeptide(L)'
;MAIISTRVSQDKRNVSRVPAHLKCQVVYDGKSHDATIVNISLKGAFLSSPLVPPIGSTIVLVVKSRELKAPLQLEATVVRGTQALSDHGIVGRFGVRFSRNAMELILLIAQLQKKYA
;
A
#
# COMPACT_ATOMS: atom_id res chain seq x y z
N MET A 1 -11.16 26.62 24.03
CA MET A 1 -11.37 25.15 24.09
C MET A 1 -10.52 24.49 23.02
N ALA A 2 -9.50 23.71 23.40
CA ALA A 2 -8.68 22.98 22.45
C ALA A 2 -9.43 21.70 22.03
N ILE A 3 -9.78 21.57 20.75
CA ILE A 3 -10.36 20.35 20.20
C ILE A 3 -9.22 19.32 20.13
N ILE A 4 -9.21 18.37 21.07
CA ILE A 4 -8.29 17.23 21.04
C ILE A 4 -8.74 16.33 19.88
N SER A 5 -8.20 16.59 18.70
CA SER A 5 -8.42 15.77 17.51
C SER A 5 -7.57 14.51 17.62
N THR A 6 -8.16 13.42 18.11
CA THR A 6 -7.45 12.12 18.15
C THR A 6 -7.26 11.59 16.73
N ARG A 7 -6.22 10.76 16.50
CA ARG A 7 -5.96 10.12 15.19
C ARG A 7 -7.18 9.37 14.64
N VAL A 8 -8.05 8.86 15.52
CA VAL A 8 -9.30 8.18 15.16
C VAL A 8 -10.33 9.18 14.63
N SER A 9 -10.45 10.36 15.24
CA SER A 9 -11.34 11.44 14.80
C SER A 9 -10.94 12.06 13.45
N GLN A 10 -9.67 11.90 13.04
CA GLN A 10 -9.16 12.34 11.73
C GLN A 10 -9.25 11.25 10.66
N ASP A 11 -9.67 10.05 11.03
CA ASP A 11 -9.76 8.93 10.11
C ASP A 11 -11.02 9.03 9.23
N LYS A 12 -10.88 9.67 8.08
CA LYS A 12 -11.95 9.80 7.06
C LYS A 12 -12.13 8.53 6.21
N ARG A 13 -11.58 7.37 6.60
CA ARG A 13 -11.59 6.16 5.76
C ARG A 13 -12.86 5.34 6.00
N ASN A 14 -13.59 5.06 4.92
CA ASN A 14 -14.76 4.17 4.96
C ASN A 14 -14.39 2.66 4.82
N VAL A 15 -13.11 2.29 4.82
CA VAL A 15 -12.65 0.90 4.70
C VAL A 15 -11.47 0.66 5.63
N SER A 16 -11.60 -0.35 6.51
CA SER A 16 -10.53 -0.76 7.43
C SER A 16 -9.31 -1.29 6.66
N ARG A 17 -8.12 -1.07 7.22
CA ARG A 17 -6.86 -1.54 6.64
C ARG A 17 -6.27 -2.64 7.50
N VAL A 18 -5.77 -3.67 6.85
CA VAL A 18 -5.08 -4.78 7.48
C VAL A 18 -3.58 -4.48 7.47
N PRO A 19 -2.87 -4.54 8.61
CA PRO A 19 -1.41 -4.59 8.64
C PRO A 19 -0.92 -5.78 7.81
N ALA A 20 0.09 -5.59 6.95
CA ALA A 20 0.47 -6.62 5.98
C ALA A 20 1.97 -6.91 5.96
N HIS A 21 2.81 -5.88 6.00
CA HIS A 21 4.28 -5.99 5.85
C HIS A 21 4.71 -6.93 4.71
N LEU A 22 4.02 -6.85 3.57
CA LEU A 22 4.25 -7.73 2.42
C LEU A 22 5.30 -7.13 1.49
N LYS A 23 6.29 -7.94 1.10
CA LYS A 23 7.22 -7.58 0.02
C LYS A 23 6.47 -7.52 -1.31
N CYS A 24 6.76 -6.50 -2.10
CA CYS A 24 6.15 -6.29 -3.40
C CYS A 24 7.12 -5.59 -4.35
N GLN A 25 6.78 -5.58 -5.65
CA GLN A 25 7.43 -4.74 -6.63
C GLN A 25 6.48 -3.63 -7.06
N VAL A 26 7.01 -2.43 -7.22
CA VAL A 26 6.32 -1.30 -7.86
C VAL A 26 6.92 -1.12 -9.24
N VAL A 27 6.12 -1.34 -10.27
CA VAL A 27 6.49 -1.04 -11.65
C VAL A 27 6.00 0.37 -11.97
N TYR A 28 6.95 1.26 -12.24
CA TYR A 28 6.73 2.65 -12.60
C TYR A 28 7.75 3.07 -13.65
N ASP A 29 7.30 3.79 -14.68
CA ASP A 29 8.18 4.24 -15.78
C ASP A 29 8.99 3.10 -16.42
N GLY A 30 8.34 1.95 -16.61
CA GLY A 30 8.96 0.73 -17.16
C GLY A 30 9.98 0.03 -16.24
N LYS A 31 10.25 0.56 -15.04
CA LYS A 31 11.23 0.02 -14.10
C LYS A 31 10.55 -0.63 -12.90
N SER A 32 11.13 -1.72 -12.41
CA SER A 32 10.67 -2.43 -11.22
C SER A 32 11.48 -2.01 -10.00
N HIS A 33 10.79 -1.68 -8.91
CA HIS A 33 11.40 -1.23 -7.67
C HIS A 33 10.88 -2.04 -6.48
N ASP A 34 11.81 -2.47 -5.61
CA ASP A 34 11.44 -3.11 -4.36
C ASP A 34 10.64 -2.16 -3.47
N ALA A 35 9.57 -2.70 -2.89
CA ALA A 35 8.72 -1.99 -1.95
C ALA A 35 8.13 -2.94 -0.90
N THR A 36 7.62 -2.36 0.18
CA THR A 36 6.89 -3.08 1.21
C THR A 36 5.52 -2.47 1.39
N ILE A 37 4.47 -3.28 1.30
CA ILE A 37 3.11 -2.89 1.69
C ILE A 37 3.05 -2.89 3.21
N VAL A 38 2.92 -1.70 3.81
CA VAL A 38 2.78 -1.53 5.25
C VAL A 38 1.37 -1.94 5.68
N ASN A 39 0.35 -1.47 4.96
CA ASN A 39 -1.04 -1.87 5.16
C ASN A 39 -1.82 -1.87 3.85
N ILE A 40 -2.88 -2.67 3.79
CA ILE A 40 -3.71 -2.87 2.60
C ILE A 40 -5.20 -2.89 2.95
N SER A 41 -6.02 -2.48 1.98
CA SER A 41 -7.47 -2.55 2.01
C SER A 41 -7.97 -2.86 0.60
N LEU A 42 -9.28 -3.12 0.45
CA LEU A 42 -9.86 -3.33 -0.87
C LEU A 42 -9.71 -2.13 -1.81
N LYS A 43 -9.61 -0.90 -1.28
CA LYS A 43 -9.50 0.32 -2.10
C LYS A 43 -8.08 0.76 -2.39
N GLY A 44 -7.08 0.21 -1.71
CA GLY A 44 -5.72 0.70 -1.84
C GLY A 44 -4.78 0.22 -0.74
N ALA A 45 -3.52 0.64 -0.87
CA ALA A 45 -2.43 0.26 0.01
C ALA A 45 -1.60 1.47 0.45
N PHE A 46 -0.83 1.29 1.51
CA PHE A 46 0.24 2.19 1.92
C PHE A 46 1.57 1.47 1.84
N LEU A 47 2.52 2.06 1.13
CA LEU A 47 3.79 1.45 0.78
C LEU A 47 4.96 2.21 1.40
N SER A 48 6.04 1.47 1.60
CA SER A 48 7.38 1.97 1.89
C SER A 48 8.31 1.53 0.77
N SER A 49 9.06 2.45 0.18
CA SER A 49 10.02 2.16 -0.90
C SER A 49 11.05 3.29 -1.00
N PRO A 50 12.28 3.03 -1.48
CA PRO A 50 13.22 4.10 -1.81
C PRO A 50 12.68 5.07 -2.87
N LEU A 51 11.85 4.57 -3.80
CA LEU A 51 11.19 5.37 -4.82
C LEU A 51 9.80 5.81 -4.35
N VAL A 52 9.47 7.09 -4.57
CA VAL A 52 8.10 7.59 -4.49
C VAL A 52 7.71 8.17 -5.83
N PRO A 53 6.85 7.49 -6.62
CA PRO A 53 6.33 8.07 -7.85
C PRO A 53 5.50 9.34 -7.54
N PRO A 54 5.43 10.31 -8.46
CA PRO A 54 4.62 11.52 -8.29
C PRO A 54 3.15 11.22 -7.98
N ILE A 55 2.49 12.13 -7.26
CA ILE A 55 1.04 12.06 -7.02
C ILE A 55 0.32 12.14 -8.37
N GLY A 56 -0.67 11.28 -8.58
CA GLY A 56 -1.41 11.15 -9.84
C GLY A 56 -0.84 10.12 -10.80
N SER A 57 0.41 9.65 -10.60
CA SER A 57 1.00 8.63 -11.46
C SER A 57 0.32 7.27 -11.30
N THR A 58 0.15 6.57 -12.43
CA THR A 58 -0.26 5.17 -12.46
C THR A 58 0.95 4.26 -12.27
N ILE A 59 0.79 3.23 -11.45
CA ILE A 59 1.78 2.19 -11.20
C ILE A 59 1.14 0.81 -11.34
N VAL A 60 1.97 -0.22 -11.49
CA VAL A 60 1.55 -1.61 -11.28
C VAL A 60 2.23 -2.15 -10.04
N LEU A 61 1.43 -2.58 -9.08
CA LEU A 61 1.88 -3.24 -7.86
C LEU A 61 1.86 -4.75 -8.06
N VAL A 62 3.01 -5.40 -7.92
CA VAL A 62 3.13 -6.87 -8.02
C VAL A 62 3.38 -7.44 -6.63
N VAL A 63 2.38 -8.11 -6.08
CA VAL A 63 2.42 -8.72 -4.75
C VAL A 63 2.76 -10.20 -4.88
N LYS A 64 3.81 -10.62 -4.18
CA LYS A 64 4.19 -12.03 -4.05
C LYS A 64 3.96 -12.44 -2.60
N SER A 65 3.04 -13.37 -2.38
CA SER A 65 2.65 -13.85 -1.06
C SER A 65 2.48 -15.36 -1.09
N ARG A 66 2.75 -16.05 0.02
CA ARG A 66 2.52 -17.51 0.12
C ARG A 66 1.03 -17.86 0.07
N GLU A 67 0.19 -16.89 0.40
CA GLU A 67 -1.26 -16.95 0.44
C GLU A 67 -1.87 -16.83 -0.97
N LEU A 68 -1.07 -16.53 -2.00
CA LEU A 68 -1.49 -16.40 -3.39
C LEU A 68 -0.96 -17.56 -4.23
N LYS A 69 -1.80 -18.09 -5.13
CA LYS A 69 -1.39 -19.13 -6.10
C LYS A 69 -0.46 -18.60 -7.20
N ALA A 70 -0.55 -17.31 -7.50
CA ALA A 70 0.25 -16.61 -8.50
C ALA A 70 0.49 -15.15 -8.06
N PRO A 71 1.51 -14.46 -8.58
CA PRO A 71 1.72 -13.05 -8.28
C PRO A 71 0.49 -12.20 -8.62
N LEU A 72 0.02 -11.42 -7.64
CA LEU A 72 -1.14 -10.53 -7.82
C LEU A 72 -0.65 -9.20 -8.39
N GLN A 73 -1.15 -8.83 -9.56
CA GLN A 73 -0.88 -7.53 -10.18
C GLN A 73 -2.07 -6.60 -9.98
N LEU A 74 -1.81 -5.41 -9.43
CA LEU A 74 -2.81 -4.39 -9.17
C LEU A 74 -2.37 -3.08 -9.81
N GLU A 75 -3.15 -2.60 -10.76
CA GLU A 75 -3.00 -1.23 -11.25
C GLU A 75 -3.49 -0.25 -10.18
N ALA A 76 -2.72 0.81 -9.93
CA ALA A 76 -3.01 1.76 -8.89
C ALA A 76 -2.55 3.17 -9.23
N THR A 77 -3.24 4.17 -8.70
CA THR A 77 -2.85 5.58 -8.77
C THR A 77 -2.23 6.04 -7.46
N VAL A 78 -1.12 6.75 -7.50
CA VAL A 78 -0.52 7.38 -6.32
C VAL A 78 -1.39 8.55 -5.87
N VAL A 79 -1.83 8.54 -4.61
CA VAL A 79 -2.74 9.57 -4.06
C VAL A 79 -2.08 10.49 -3.03
N ARG A 80 -0.92 10.08 -2.50
CA ARG A 80 -0.11 10.87 -1.56
C ARG A 80 1.28 10.25 -1.44
N GLY A 81 2.30 11.03 -1.17
CA GLY A 81 3.65 10.55 -0.96
C GLY A 81 4.45 11.49 -0.07
N THR A 82 5.44 10.94 0.63
CA THR A 82 6.46 11.69 1.37
C THR A 82 7.78 10.93 1.26
N GLN A 83 8.89 11.64 1.20
CA GLN A 83 10.23 11.08 1.32
C GLN A 83 10.90 11.71 2.53
N ALA A 84 11.68 10.91 3.25
CA ALA A 84 12.54 11.37 4.31
C ALA A 84 13.90 10.71 4.17
N LEU A 85 14.95 11.45 4.54
CA LEU A 85 16.27 10.87 4.77
C LEU A 85 16.27 10.21 6.15
N SER A 86 16.78 8.99 6.22
CA SER A 86 17.03 8.26 7.47
C SER A 86 18.49 7.84 7.53
N ASP A 87 18.95 7.41 8.70
CA ASP A 87 20.30 6.86 8.90
C ASP A 87 20.59 5.64 7.99
N HIS A 88 19.54 5.01 7.47
CA HIS A 88 19.62 3.87 6.53
C HIS A 88 19.36 4.26 5.07
N GLY A 89 19.38 5.55 4.74
CA GLY A 89 19.15 6.07 3.38
C GLY A 89 17.76 6.70 3.18
N ILE A 90 17.39 6.90 1.92
CA ILE A 90 16.09 7.51 1.55
C ILE A 90 14.96 6.52 1.78
N VAL A 91 14.01 6.87 2.65
CA VAL A 91 12.78 6.09 2.86
C VAL A 91 11.60 6.91 2.38
N GLY A 92 11.01 6.44 1.29
CA GLY A 92 9.75 6.94 0.76
C GLY A 92 8.56 6.19 1.34
N ARG A 93 7.48 6.92 1.62
CA ARG A 93 6.18 6.33 1.96
C ARG A 93 5.08 6.97 1.14
N PHE A 94 4.22 6.15 0.55
CA PHE A 94 3.16 6.66 -0.30
C PHE A 94 1.90 5.80 -0.24
N GLY A 95 0.76 6.44 -0.45
CA GLY A 95 -0.54 5.79 -0.55
C GLY A 95 -0.95 5.65 -2.00
N VAL A 96 -1.57 4.52 -2.30
CA VAL A 96 -2.12 4.25 -3.63
C VAL A 96 -3.60 3.88 -3.54
N ARG A 97 -4.34 4.14 -4.61
CA ARG A 97 -5.72 3.70 -4.82
C ARG A 97 -5.75 2.70 -5.96
N PHE A 98 -6.34 1.53 -5.74
CA PHE A 98 -6.46 0.52 -6.79
C PHE A 98 -7.50 0.95 -7.84
N SER A 99 -7.19 0.72 -9.12
CA SER A 99 -8.10 1.05 -10.22
C SER A 99 -9.32 0.12 -10.25
N ARG A 100 -9.16 -1.13 -9.80
CA ARG A 100 -10.23 -2.13 -9.71
C ARG A 100 -9.99 -3.11 -8.56
N ASN A 101 -11.06 -3.75 -8.11
CA ASN A 101 -10.98 -4.86 -7.17
C ASN A 101 -10.66 -6.16 -7.94
N ALA A 102 -9.65 -6.88 -7.51
CA ALA A 102 -9.36 -8.24 -7.97
C ALA A 102 -9.88 -9.26 -6.94
N MET A 103 -10.40 -10.40 -7.38
CA MET A 103 -10.89 -11.44 -6.46
C MET A 103 -9.76 -11.96 -5.56
N GLU A 104 -8.56 -12.05 -6.11
CA GLU A 104 -7.32 -12.42 -5.42
C GLU A 104 -6.96 -11.42 -4.31
N LEU A 105 -7.30 -10.14 -4.47
CA LEU A 105 -7.11 -9.13 -3.43
C LEU A 105 -8.04 -9.37 -2.24
N ILE A 106 -9.30 -9.77 -2.50
CA ILE A 106 -10.26 -10.12 -1.44
C ILE A 106 -9.72 -11.33 -0.66
N LEU A 107 -9.27 -12.36 -1.36
CA LEU A 107 -8.71 -13.56 -0.75
C LEU A 107 -7.45 -13.25 0.07
N LEU A 108 -6.54 -12.43 -0.47
CA LEU A 108 -5.34 -12.00 0.25
C LEU A 108 -5.71 -11.28 1.55
N ILE A 109 -6.65 -10.32 1.49
CA ILE A 109 -7.07 -9.55 2.66
C ILE A 109 -7.71 -10.47 3.71
N ALA A 110 -8.58 -11.40 3.30
CA ALA A 110 -9.21 -12.35 4.20
C ALA A 110 -8.18 -13.25 4.91
N GLN A 111 -7.14 -13.69 4.20
CA GLN A 111 -6.05 -14.47 4.80
C GLN A 111 -5.21 -13.65 5.78
N LEU A 112 -4.88 -12.40 5.41
CA LEU A 112 -4.16 -11.50 6.31
C LEU A 112 -4.95 -11.20 7.59
N GLN A 113 -6.27 -11.01 7.49
CA GLN A 113 -7.12 -10.81 8.67
C GLN A 113 -7.06 -11.98 9.63
N LYS A 114 -7.11 -13.23 9.13
CA LYS A 114 -6.97 -14.42 9.99
C LYS A 114 -5.61 -14.50 10.69
N LYS A 115 -4.56 -13.99 10.06
CA LYS A 115 -3.19 -14.03 10.61
C LYS A 115 -2.95 -12.99 11.72
N TYR A 116 -3.72 -11.91 11.74
CA TYR A 116 -3.57 -10.78 12.67
C TYR A 116 -4.80 -10.54 13.55
N ALA A 117 -5.78 -11.47 13.54
CA ALA A 117 -6.90 -11.52 14.47
C ALA A 117 -6.50 -12.29 15.73
#